data_AF-A0A5K1F4S1-F1
#
_entry.id   AF-A0A5K1F4S1-F1
#
_cell.length_a   1.000
_cell.length_b   1.000
_cell.length_c   1.000
_cell.angle_alpha   90.00
_cell.angle_beta   90.00
_cell.angle_gamma   90.00
#
_symmetry.space_group_name_H-M   'P 1'
#
loop_
_entity.id
_entity.type
_entity.pdbx_description
1 polymer ?
#
loop_
_entity_poly.entity_id
_entity_poly.type
_entity_poly.pdbx_seq_one_letter_code
_entity_poly.pdbx_strand_id
1 'polypeptide(L)' 'TFDAYVIGKEDGPGIVVLQEWWGVDFEIKNHARHIANLEPGFKALIP' A
#
# COMPACT_ATOMS: atom_id res chain seq x y z
N THR A 1 0.33 -2.39 -19.20
CA THR A 1 1.18 -2.24 -18.00
C THR A 1 0.28 -2.24 -16.79
N PHE A 2 0.76 -2.72 -15.65
CA PHE A 2 -0.03 -2.84 -14.43
C PHE A 2 0.18 -1.58 -13.58
N ASP A 3 -0.88 -0.80 -13.36
CA ASP A 3 -0.80 0.50 -12.67
C ASP A 3 -1.01 0.31 -11.16
N ALA A 4 -0.05 -0.32 -10.50
CA ALA A 4 -0.06 -0.51 -9.05
C ALA A 4 0.18 0.80 -8.30
N TYR A 5 -0.52 1.00 -7.18
CA TYR A 5 -0.15 2.03 -6.22
C TYR A 5 0.88 1.47 -5.25
N VAL A 6 2.08 2.04 -5.24
CA VAL A 6 3.20 1.61 -4.39
C VAL A 6 3.65 2.78 -3.52
N ILE A 7 3.83 2.53 -2.23
CA ILE A 7 4.32 3.53 -1.26
C ILE A 7 5.17 2.88 -0.17
N GLY A 8 6.08 3.66 0.42
CA GLY A 8 6.86 3.26 1.60
C GLY A 8 8.33 3.02 1.29
N LYS A 9 9.00 2.31 2.19
CA LYS A 9 10.45 2.08 2.17
C LYS A 9 10.85 1.20 0.97
N GLU A 10 11.83 1.64 0.17
CA GLU A 10 12.22 0.98 -1.08
C GLU A 10 12.63 -0.50 -0.89
N ASP A 11 13.38 -0.78 0.19
CA ASP A 11 13.84 -2.11 0.61
C ASP A 11 13.14 -2.61 1.90
N GLY A 12 11.93 -2.09 2.17
CA GLY A 12 11.12 -2.55 3.31
C GLY A 12 10.43 -3.89 3.04
N PRO A 13 10.02 -4.65 4.08
CA PRO A 13 9.17 -5.82 3.90
C PRO A 13 7.89 -5.45 3.12
N GLY A 14 7.55 -6.29 2.14
CA GLY A 14 6.40 -6.08 1.26
C GLY A 14 5.08 -6.47 1.92
N ILE A 15 4.07 -5.60 1.81
CA ILE A 15 2.69 -5.90 2.18
C ILE A 15 1.79 -5.59 0.99
N VAL A 16 0.94 -6.55 0.62
CA VAL A 16 -0.10 -6.36 -0.38
C VAL A 16 -1.38 -5.93 0.34
N VAL A 17 -1.89 -4.76 -0.01
CA VAL A 17 -3.12 -4.20 0.52
C VAL A 17 -4.23 -4.48 -0.49
N LEU A 18 -5.18 -5.31 -0.12
CA LEU A 18 -6.30 -5.66 -0.99
C LEU A 18 -7.41 -4.62 -0.87
N GLN A 19 -7.93 -4.20 -2.03
CA GLN A 19 -9.08 -3.33 -2.11
C GLN A 19 -10.38 -4.08 -1.79
N GLU A 20 -11.40 -3.29 -1.45
CA GLU A 20 -12.78 -3.75 -1.33
C GLU A 20 -13.50 -3.74 -2.68
N TRP A 21 -14.78 -4.17 -2.68
CA TRP A 21 -15.60 -4.32 -3.89
C TRP A 21 -15.86 -3.00 -4.65
N TRP A 22 -15.63 -1.84 -4.03
CA TRP A 22 -15.82 -0.52 -4.64
C TRP A 22 -14.57 0.10 -5.26
N GLY A 23 -13.39 -0.55 -5.18
CA GLY A 23 -12.19 -0.11 -5.89
C GLY A 23 -11.07 0.48 -5.02
N VAL A 24 -10.03 0.99 -5.68
CA VAL A 24 -8.91 1.71 -5.05
C VAL A 24 -9.24 3.20 -4.91
N ASP A 25 -9.84 3.57 -3.79
CA ASP A 25 -10.16 4.96 -3.47
C ASP A 25 -9.21 5.56 -2.40
N PHE A 26 -9.61 6.70 -1.84
CA PHE A 26 -8.84 7.40 -0.80
C PHE A 26 -8.68 6.57 0.48
N GLU A 27 -9.68 5.78 0.86
CA GLU A 27 -9.66 5.01 2.10
C GLU A 27 -8.59 3.93 2.05
N ILE A 28 -8.53 3.15 0.95
CA ILE A 28 -7.52 2.10 0.77
C ILE A 28 -6.11 2.70 0.64
N LYS A 29 -5.96 3.85 -0.04
CA LYS A 29 -4.66 4.55 -0.11
C LYS A 29 -4.18 5.04 1.26
N ASN A 30 -5.10 5.47 2.14
CA ASN A 30 -4.77 5.87 3.49
C ASN A 30 -4.30 4.69 4.34
N HIS A 31 -4.92 3.52 4.21
CA HIS A 31 -4.45 2.29 4.86
C HIS A 31 -3.05 1.90 4.38
N ALA A 32 -2.80 1.90 3.07
CA ALA A 32 -1.47 1.63 2.53
C ALA A 32 -0.42 2.63 3.05
N ARG A 33 -0.77 3.91 3.17
CA ARG A 33 0.10 4.94 3.76
C ARG A 33 0.36 4.71 5.25
N HIS A 34 -0.67 4.33 6.01
CA HIS A 34 -0.52 4.01 7.43
C HIS A 34 0.45 2.83 7.62
N ILE A 35 0.26 1.75 6.86
CA ILE A 35 1.13 0.56 6.88
C ILE A 35 2.57 0.93 6.54
N ALA A 36 2.78 1.74 5.49
CA ALA A 36 4.12 2.16 5.08
C ALA A 36 4.89 2.90 6.19
N ASN A 37 4.18 3.60 7.09
CA ASN A 37 4.74 4.38 8.18
C ASN A 37 4.87 3.60 9.50
N LEU A 38 4.43 2.35 9.57
CA LEU A 38 4.66 1.51 10.75
C LEU A 38 6.16 1.23 10.87
N GLU A 39 6.74 1.38 12.06
CA GLU A 39 8.14 1.02 12.30
C GLU A 39 8.34 -0.51 12.17
N PRO A 40 9.41 -0.98 11.49
CA PRO A 40 10.60 -0.26 11.01
C PRO A 40 10.51 0.29 9.56
N GLY A 41 9.29 0.43 9.03
CA GLY A 41 8.96 0.86 7.68
C GLY A 41 8.64 -0.32 6.75
N PHE A 42 7.52 -0.24 6.04
CA PHE A 42 7.06 -1.26 5.08
C PHE A 42 6.96 -0.71 3.65
N LYS A 43 6.98 -1.61 2.67
CA LYS A 43 6.63 -1.32 1.28
C LYS A 43 5.21 -1.83 1.01
N ALA A 44 4.25 -0.93 0.92
CA ALA A 44 2.87 -1.27 0.65
C ALA A 44 2.58 -1.19 -0.86
N LEU A 45 1.91 -2.21 -1.38
CA LEU A 45 1.43 -2.28 -2.76
C LEU A 45 -0.08 -2.53 -2.76
N ILE A 46 -0.82 -1.73 -3.51
CA ILE A 46 -2.21 -2.02 -3.89
C ILE A 46 -2.16 -2.50 -5.35
N PRO A 47 -2.62 -3.73 -5.63
CA PRO A 47 -2.70 -4.26 -7.00
C PRO A 47 -3.74 -3.52 -7.84
#